data_AF-A0A483LN16-F1
#
_entry.id   AF-A0A483LN16-F1
#
_cell.length_a   1.000
_cell.length_b   1.000
_cell.length_c   1.000
_cell.angle_alpha   90.00
_cell.angle_beta   90.00
_cell.angle_gamma   90.00
#
_symmetry.space_group_name_H-M   'P 1'
#
loop_
_entity.id
_entity.type
_entity.pdbx_description
1 polymer ?
#
loop_
_entity_poly.entity_id
_entity_poly.type
_entity_poly.pdbx_seq_one_letter_code
_entity_poly.pdbx_strand_id
1 'polypeptide(L)'
;MAPIVINPISYSRFNALATYARNPRVKSHSKELEWFETFDGKVLGMLLLDTIDYDYTGIIFARDLNRKYRFIDMTEFDDNKAKTKRRLLNKIRELHPSADEQGVQGDETVETMDFFVDLNKQNTNSDFILVKESPEYSAAKNIIEPLMRWYSDIDGNFVEQFQTTGFNQRVWEILLYCIFTENDCLFDTSFNAPDFNLFYVNGFNSIPFAIEATTVNKPVDRRGLPIPIPEVNRENIEEYNNLLVNYFPTRYSGPLLAKLKKKYWEQEHVTGKPFAIAIADCQFKGAGNVSHDALPLYLYGFQQKVTSEGVETREKIGCHIWGTKEVPSGFFELEGAENISAILFSPSSDIDKFNRMGLKDGFNNNKYKIRRTVKSPNINTWAIEHITKIIPTKKYTETWGEGLVVYHNPNALHPFPINILPNASHYHVIDGKLVVDFNSLPILEDVSEIII
;
A
#
# COMPACT_ATOMS: atom_id res chain seq x y z
N MET A 1 27.63 26.41 20.80
CA MET A 1 26.45 25.52 20.75
C MET A 1 26.91 24.10 21.03
N ALA A 2 26.14 23.33 21.81
CA ALA A 2 26.40 21.89 21.93
C ALA A 2 26.27 21.24 20.54
N PRO A 3 27.10 20.25 20.19
CA PRO A 3 26.97 19.57 18.90
C PRO A 3 25.60 18.90 18.80
N ILE A 4 24.95 19.01 17.64
CA ILE A 4 23.65 18.37 17.38
C ILE A 4 23.78 16.85 17.57
N VAL A 5 22.77 16.28 18.25
CA VAL A 5 22.66 14.83 18.45
C VAL A 5 22.20 14.19 17.14
N ILE A 6 22.91 13.15 16.70
CA ILE A 6 22.59 12.36 15.51
C ILE A 6 22.32 10.93 15.96
N ASN A 7 21.12 10.44 15.68
CA ASN A 7 20.67 9.12 16.08
C ASN A 7 20.74 8.14 14.90
N PRO A 8 21.25 6.91 15.09
CA PRO A 8 21.03 5.85 14.11
C PRO A 8 19.54 5.48 14.08
N ILE A 9 19.01 5.26 12.89
CA ILE A 9 17.60 4.89 12.69
C ILE A 9 17.45 3.61 11.87
N SER A 10 16.27 2.99 11.92
CA SER A 10 15.97 1.81 11.10
C SER A 10 15.87 2.21 9.62
N TYR A 11 16.14 1.25 8.73
CA TYR A 11 15.87 1.40 7.30
C TYR A 11 14.41 1.79 7.03
N SER A 12 13.47 1.14 7.73
CA SER A 12 12.03 1.39 7.59
C SER A 12 11.66 2.83 7.99
N ARG A 13 12.23 3.38 9.07
CA ARG A 13 12.06 4.78 9.45
C ARG A 13 12.65 5.73 8.41
N PHE A 14 13.85 5.47 7.92
CA PHE A 14 14.46 6.29 6.86
C PHE A 14 13.60 6.28 5.60
N ASN A 15 13.10 5.11 5.19
CA ASN A 15 12.22 4.97 4.04
C ASN A 15 10.92 5.75 4.22
N ALA A 16 10.28 5.68 5.38
CA ALA A 16 9.06 6.44 5.64
C ALA A 16 9.23 7.96 5.47
N LEU A 17 10.46 8.48 5.62
CA LEU A 17 10.77 9.90 5.49
C LEU A 17 11.26 10.30 4.08
N ALA A 18 12.18 9.51 3.50
CA ALA A 18 12.98 9.94 2.36
C ALA A 18 12.94 8.98 1.16
N THR A 19 12.18 7.88 1.22
CA THR A 19 12.18 6.92 0.09
C THR A 19 11.73 7.56 -1.22
N TYR A 20 10.79 8.51 -1.14
CA TYR A 20 10.20 9.21 -2.27
C TYR A 20 11.18 10.18 -2.97
N ALA A 21 12.30 10.52 -2.31
CA ALA A 21 13.34 11.38 -2.86
C ALA A 21 14.35 10.63 -3.74
N ARG A 22 14.28 9.30 -3.78
CA ARG A 22 15.31 8.44 -4.38
C ARG A 22 14.82 7.82 -5.68
N ASN A 23 15.71 7.72 -6.66
CA ASN A 23 15.46 6.94 -7.86
C ASN A 23 15.87 5.48 -7.59
N PRO A 24 14.96 4.49 -7.72
CA PRO A 24 15.26 3.09 -7.49
C PRO A 24 16.45 2.53 -8.29
N ARG A 25 16.78 3.14 -9.44
CA ARG A 25 17.94 2.76 -10.27
C ARG A 25 19.26 2.77 -9.50
N VAL A 26 19.37 3.60 -8.46
CA VAL A 26 20.57 3.67 -7.60
C VAL A 26 20.88 2.31 -6.95
N LYS A 27 19.86 1.49 -6.66
CA LYS A 27 20.04 0.13 -6.11
C LYS A 27 20.78 -0.84 -7.05
N SER A 28 20.88 -0.53 -8.34
CA SER A 28 21.57 -1.39 -9.32
C SER A 28 23.10 -1.38 -9.19
N HIS A 29 23.65 -0.35 -8.56
CA HIS A 29 25.09 -0.15 -8.39
C HIS A 29 25.42 0.32 -6.96
N SER A 30 24.49 0.16 -6.02
CA SER A 30 24.76 0.53 -4.63
C SER A 30 23.97 -0.29 -3.61
N LYS A 31 24.48 -0.31 -2.39
CA LYS A 31 23.84 -0.91 -1.23
C LYS A 31 23.85 0.06 -0.05
N GLU A 32 22.67 0.37 0.46
CA GLU A 32 22.52 1.14 1.69
C GLU A 32 22.92 0.30 2.91
N LEU A 33 23.65 0.90 3.84
CA LEU A 33 24.24 0.20 4.98
C LEU A 33 23.76 0.72 6.34
N GLU A 34 23.71 2.03 6.51
CA GLU A 34 23.38 2.68 7.79
C GLU A 34 22.63 3.99 7.55
N TRP A 35 21.70 4.33 8.43
CA TRP A 35 20.84 5.51 8.30
C TRP A 35 20.84 6.32 9.59
N PHE A 36 20.73 7.63 9.46
CA PHE A 36 20.87 8.59 10.54
C PHE A 36 19.85 9.72 10.43
N GLU A 37 19.45 10.26 11.58
CA GLU A 37 18.55 11.41 11.70
C GLU A 37 19.05 12.34 12.80
N THR A 38 19.06 13.65 12.56
CA THR A 38 19.31 14.64 13.63
C THR A 38 18.15 14.64 14.62
N PHE A 39 18.40 14.94 15.90
CA PHE A 39 17.37 14.89 16.95
C PHE A 39 16.12 15.74 16.65
N ASP A 40 16.27 16.84 15.91
CA ASP A 40 15.18 17.72 15.47
C ASP A 40 14.55 17.30 14.11
N GLY A 41 15.05 16.23 13.49
CA GLY A 41 14.61 15.72 12.20
C GLY A 41 14.95 16.62 11.01
N LYS A 42 15.81 17.64 11.14
CA LYS A 42 16.15 18.53 10.01
C LYS A 42 16.97 17.84 8.94
N VAL A 43 17.90 16.98 9.32
CA VAL A 43 18.85 16.33 8.41
C VAL A 43 18.76 14.82 8.52
N LEU A 44 18.73 14.15 7.37
CA LEU A 44 18.89 12.70 7.26
C LEU A 44 20.24 12.38 6.63
N GLY A 45 20.83 11.29 7.06
CA GLY A 45 22.08 10.77 6.52
C GLY A 45 21.98 9.30 6.18
N MET A 46 22.67 8.88 5.13
CA MET A 46 22.73 7.49 4.71
C MET A 46 24.15 7.13 4.30
N LEU A 47 24.68 6.03 4.85
CA LEU A 47 25.92 5.43 4.39
C LEU A 47 25.61 4.40 3.31
N LEU A 48 26.29 4.54 2.18
CA LEU A 48 26.07 3.77 0.96
C LEU A 48 27.39 3.15 0.51
N LEU A 49 27.33 1.90 0.06
CA LEU A 49 28.41 1.19 -0.63
C LEU A 49 28.14 1.25 -2.13
N ASP A 50 29.08 1.77 -2.90
CA ASP A 50 29.13 1.55 -4.34
C ASP A 50 29.51 0.09 -4.61
N THR A 51 28.75 -0.64 -5.42
CA THR A 51 29.01 -2.05 -5.70
C THR A 51 29.87 -2.28 -6.94
N ILE A 52 30.29 -1.22 -7.65
CA ILE A 52 31.15 -1.29 -8.83
C ILE A 52 32.62 -1.36 -8.42
N ASP A 53 33.07 -0.43 -7.58
CA ASP A 53 34.47 -0.32 -7.11
C ASP A 53 34.65 -0.56 -5.61
N TYR A 54 33.55 -0.81 -4.89
CA TYR A 54 33.52 -1.11 -3.45
C TYR A 54 33.90 0.06 -2.53
N ASP A 55 33.79 1.29 -3.03
CA ASP A 55 33.95 2.48 -2.20
C ASP A 55 32.69 2.83 -1.40
N TYR A 56 32.87 3.55 -0.30
CA TYR A 56 31.80 4.04 0.56
C TYR A 56 31.60 5.54 0.39
N THR A 57 30.34 5.98 0.34
CA THR A 57 29.97 7.39 0.42
C THR A 57 28.82 7.62 1.41
N GLY A 58 28.75 8.82 1.97
CA GLY A 58 27.64 9.28 2.78
C GLY A 58 26.77 10.26 1.99
N ILE A 59 25.46 10.03 1.94
CA ILE A 59 24.46 10.89 1.29
C ILE A 59 23.71 11.67 2.38
N ILE A 60 23.49 12.96 2.17
CA ILE A 60 22.86 13.87 3.13
C ILE A 60 21.64 14.53 2.51
N PHE A 61 20.54 14.53 3.27
CA PHE A 61 19.28 15.15 2.89
C PHE A 61 18.85 16.19 3.92
N ALA A 62 18.22 17.27 3.46
CA ALA A 62 17.52 18.24 4.31
C ALA A 62 16.15 18.57 3.73
N ARG A 63 15.29 19.20 4.54
CA ARG A 63 13.93 19.56 4.10
C ARG A 63 13.95 20.80 3.21
N ASP A 64 13.22 20.75 2.11
CA ASP A 64 12.91 21.92 1.26
C ASP A 64 11.77 22.78 1.85
N LEU A 65 11.35 23.82 1.12
CA LEU A 65 10.26 24.70 1.55
C LEU A 65 8.90 23.97 1.67
N ASN A 66 8.69 22.90 0.89
CA ASN A 66 7.53 22.01 1.04
C ASN A 66 7.75 20.88 2.05
N ARG A 67 8.83 20.95 2.84
CA ARG A 67 9.22 19.98 3.86
C ARG A 67 9.50 18.56 3.33
N LYS A 68 9.80 18.41 2.04
CA LYS A 68 10.29 17.17 1.43
C LYS A 68 11.78 17.03 1.71
N TYR A 69 12.25 15.84 2.05
CA TYR A 69 13.70 15.61 2.17
C TYR A 69 14.35 15.58 0.78
N ARG A 70 15.22 16.54 0.48
CA ARG A 70 15.97 16.65 -0.77
C ARG A 70 17.44 16.39 -0.53
N PHE A 71 18.11 15.82 -1.53
CA PHE A 71 19.56 15.67 -1.52
C PHE A 71 20.21 17.06 -1.44
N ILE A 72 21.15 17.25 -0.51
CA ILE A 72 21.88 18.52 -0.38
C ILE A 72 23.39 18.36 -0.56
N ASP A 73 23.93 17.20 -0.19
CA ASP A 73 25.38 16.97 -0.26
C ASP A 73 25.75 15.49 -0.09
N MET A 74 26.99 15.15 -0.41
CA MET A 74 27.58 13.85 -0.17
C MET A 74 29.03 13.93 0.32
N THR A 75 29.53 12.87 0.94
CA THR A 75 30.97 12.75 1.21
C THR A 75 31.72 12.31 -0.05
N GLU A 76 33.03 12.55 -0.07
CA GLU A 76 33.91 11.85 -1.00
C GLU A 76 33.78 10.33 -0.83
N PHE A 77 33.99 9.61 -1.94
CA PHE A 77 34.16 8.16 -1.96
C PHE A 77 35.47 7.78 -1.26
N ASP A 78 35.46 6.67 -0.53
CA ASP A 78 36.61 6.17 0.21
C ASP A 78 36.42 4.67 0.48
N ASP A 79 37.48 3.88 0.31
CA ASP A 79 37.48 2.43 0.55
C ASP A 79 37.29 2.05 2.04
N ASN A 80 37.36 3.03 2.95
CA ASN A 80 37.25 2.80 4.39
C ASN A 80 35.89 3.23 4.96
N LYS A 81 34.99 2.26 5.13
CA LYS A 81 33.66 2.43 5.73
C LYS A 81 33.64 3.29 7.00
N ALA A 82 34.55 3.04 7.94
CA ALA A 82 34.56 3.73 9.24
C ALA A 82 35.02 5.18 9.12
N LYS A 83 35.95 5.46 8.20
CA LYS A 83 36.38 6.82 7.85
C LYS A 83 35.23 7.59 7.17
N THR A 84 34.57 6.99 6.17
CA THR A 84 33.40 7.58 5.51
C THR A 84 32.27 7.87 6.48
N LYS A 85 31.93 6.94 7.36
CA LYS A 85 30.92 7.16 8.41
C LYS A 85 31.27 8.36 9.30
N ARG A 86 32.53 8.50 9.74
CA ARG A 86 32.96 9.67 10.54
C ARG A 86 32.83 10.97 9.76
N ARG A 87 33.23 10.97 8.48
CA ARG A 87 33.08 12.12 7.58
C ARG A 87 31.60 12.49 7.41
N LEU A 88 30.72 11.52 7.15
CA LEU A 88 29.28 11.72 7.05
C LEU A 88 28.71 12.39 8.30
N LEU A 89 29.01 11.85 9.49
CA LEU A 89 28.52 12.42 10.75
C LEU A 89 29.07 13.83 11.01
N ASN A 90 30.31 14.12 10.62
CA ASN A 90 30.87 15.48 10.75
C ASN A 90 30.19 16.44 9.77
N LYS A 91 29.98 16.02 8.52
CA LYS A 91 29.36 16.82 7.49
C LYS A 91 27.89 17.12 7.78
N ILE A 92 27.15 16.17 8.39
CA ILE A 92 25.81 16.42 8.93
C ILE A 92 25.85 17.55 9.99
N ARG A 93 26.84 17.57 10.90
CA ARG A 93 26.96 18.63 11.91
C ARG A 93 27.32 19.98 11.31
N GLU A 94 28.13 19.97 10.26
CA GLU A 94 28.53 21.17 9.52
C GLU A 94 27.35 21.80 8.78
N LEU A 95 26.53 20.98 8.09
CA LEU A 95 25.40 21.45 7.29
C LEU A 95 24.15 21.75 8.11
N HIS A 96 24.00 21.15 9.30
CA HIS A 96 22.81 21.30 10.15
C HIS A 96 22.36 22.75 10.40
N PRO A 97 23.24 23.73 10.70
CA PRO A 97 22.84 25.12 10.96
C PRO A 97 22.18 25.81 9.75
N SER A 98 22.54 25.43 8.52
CA SER A 98 22.02 25.99 7.27
C SER A 98 21.13 25.00 6.51
N ALA A 99 20.69 23.91 7.15
CA ALA A 99 20.00 22.81 6.46
C ALA A 99 18.73 23.26 5.72
N ASP A 100 17.97 24.19 6.31
CA ASP A 100 16.73 24.70 5.70
C ASP A 100 17.01 25.53 4.43
N GLU A 101 18.16 26.22 4.37
CA GLU A 101 18.60 26.98 3.19
C GLU A 101 19.17 26.06 2.11
N GLN A 102 19.95 25.05 2.50
CA GLN A 102 20.55 24.06 1.60
C GLN A 102 19.50 23.16 0.95
N GLY A 103 18.37 22.94 1.63
CA GLY A 103 17.28 22.10 1.14
C GLY A 103 16.55 22.69 -0.07
N VAL A 104 16.61 24.01 -0.28
CA VAL A 104 15.86 24.71 -1.34
C VAL A 104 16.35 24.29 -2.73
N GLN A 105 15.44 23.83 -3.59
CA GLN A 105 15.72 23.34 -4.95
C GLN A 105 15.24 24.29 -6.05
N GLY A 106 14.29 25.18 -5.75
CA GLY A 106 13.65 26.09 -6.70
C GLY A 106 12.46 25.47 -7.46
N ASP A 107 12.10 24.22 -7.18
CA ASP A 107 10.93 23.51 -7.74
C ASP A 107 9.72 23.50 -6.76
N GLU A 108 9.84 24.17 -5.62
CA GLU A 108 8.83 24.17 -4.57
C GLU A 108 7.60 25.00 -4.92
N THR A 109 6.45 24.54 -4.45
CA THR A 109 5.17 25.25 -4.56
C THR A 109 4.97 26.22 -3.40
N VAL A 110 4.11 27.23 -3.59
CA VAL A 110 3.75 28.20 -2.53
C VAL A 110 3.12 27.52 -1.32
N GLU A 111 2.29 26.51 -1.55
CA GLU A 111 1.60 25.76 -0.50
C GLU A 111 2.17 24.35 -0.38
N THR A 112 2.35 23.89 0.85
CA THR A 112 2.74 22.51 1.16
C THR A 112 1.50 21.65 1.29
N MET A 113 1.50 20.48 0.65
CA MET A 113 0.43 19.50 0.83
C MET A 113 0.28 19.13 2.31
N ASP A 114 -0.92 19.32 2.85
CA ASP A 114 -1.26 18.94 4.22
C ASP A 114 -2.66 18.30 4.28
N PHE A 115 -2.68 16.96 4.42
CA PHE A 115 -3.91 16.19 4.54
C PHE A 115 -4.69 16.51 5.81
N PHE A 116 -4.04 17.06 6.84
CA PHE A 116 -4.62 17.30 8.17
C PHE A 116 -4.97 18.77 8.43
N VAL A 117 -4.78 19.65 7.45
CA VAL A 117 -5.19 21.06 7.51
C VAL A 117 -6.67 21.20 7.86
N ASP A 118 -7.03 22.21 8.65
CA ASP A 118 -8.43 22.47 9.00
C ASP A 118 -9.20 23.11 7.83
N LEU A 119 -10.03 22.32 7.15
CA LEU A 119 -10.91 22.81 6.08
C LEU A 119 -12.26 23.38 6.57
N ASN A 120 -12.57 23.28 7.87
CA ASN A 120 -13.83 23.72 8.48
C ASN A 120 -15.10 23.22 7.78
N LYS A 121 -15.08 21.96 7.30
CA LYS A 121 -16.23 21.31 6.65
C LYS A 121 -17.21 20.76 7.69
N GLN A 122 -18.50 20.79 7.38
CA GLN A 122 -19.55 20.26 8.27
C GLN A 122 -19.70 18.73 8.20
N ASN A 123 -19.21 18.10 7.13
CA ASN A 123 -19.37 16.68 6.82
C ASN A 123 -18.07 15.88 6.98
N THR A 124 -17.24 16.25 7.95
CA THR A 124 -15.97 15.57 8.24
C THR A 124 -16.19 14.11 8.64
N ASN A 125 -15.36 13.21 8.10
CA ASN A 125 -15.43 11.79 8.37
C ASN A 125 -15.03 11.46 9.82
N SER A 126 -15.78 10.59 10.50
CA SER A 126 -15.47 10.18 11.88
C SER A 126 -14.12 9.47 12.00
N ASP A 127 -13.76 8.65 11.01
CA ASP A 127 -12.49 7.92 11.02
C ASP A 127 -11.32 8.88 10.76
N PHE A 128 -11.51 9.91 9.92
CA PHE A 128 -10.52 10.98 9.78
C PHE A 128 -10.31 11.75 11.09
N ILE A 129 -11.40 12.11 11.79
CA ILE A 129 -11.32 12.80 13.10
C ILE A 129 -10.54 11.93 14.09
N LEU A 130 -10.83 10.62 14.13
CA LEU A 130 -10.10 9.67 14.96
C LEU A 130 -8.59 9.74 14.66
N VAL A 131 -8.17 9.69 13.40
CA VAL A 131 -6.74 9.78 13.02
C VAL A 131 -6.12 11.12 13.40
N LYS A 132 -6.87 12.21 13.22
CA LYS A 132 -6.38 13.57 13.45
C LYS A 132 -6.20 13.88 14.92
N GLU A 133 -7.10 13.41 15.78
CA GLU A 133 -7.25 13.85 17.17
C GLU A 133 -6.86 12.79 18.22
N SER A 134 -7.03 11.49 17.93
CA SER A 134 -6.78 10.44 18.93
C SER A 134 -5.27 10.23 19.18
N PRO A 135 -4.82 10.26 20.45
CA PRO A 135 -3.45 9.89 20.83
C PRO A 135 -3.00 8.53 20.29
N GLU A 136 -3.92 7.57 20.23
CA GLU A 136 -3.73 6.19 19.80
C GLU A 136 -3.60 6.02 18.28
N TYR A 137 -3.82 7.08 17.50
CA TYR A 137 -3.55 7.13 16.06
C TYR A 137 -2.43 8.11 15.69
N SER A 138 -1.76 8.67 16.69
CA SER A 138 -0.65 9.61 16.45
C SER A 138 0.44 9.03 15.54
N ALA A 139 0.72 7.73 15.60
CA ALA A 139 1.68 7.11 14.71
C ALA A 139 1.22 7.06 13.24
N ALA A 140 -0.07 6.80 13.00
CA ALA A 140 -0.64 6.81 11.65
C ALA A 140 -0.57 8.21 11.04
N LYS A 141 -0.98 9.24 11.79
CA LYS A 141 -0.88 10.63 11.36
C LYS A 141 0.57 11.01 11.02
N ASN A 142 1.49 10.76 11.94
CA ASN A 142 2.87 11.21 11.82
C ASN A 142 3.67 10.46 10.74
N ILE A 143 3.27 9.24 10.34
CA ILE A 143 3.89 8.54 9.20
C ILE A 143 3.28 8.97 7.85
N ILE A 144 2.00 9.39 7.82
CA ILE A 144 1.35 9.92 6.61
C ILE A 144 1.88 11.32 6.28
N GLU A 145 2.13 12.15 7.28
CA GLU A 145 2.57 13.55 7.09
C GLU A 145 3.83 13.76 6.22
N PRO A 146 4.93 12.97 6.34
CA PRO A 146 6.06 13.09 5.43
C PRO A 146 5.75 12.54 4.03
N LEU A 147 4.97 11.46 3.94
CA LEU A 147 4.57 10.83 2.68
C LEU A 147 3.75 11.80 1.82
N MET A 148 2.71 12.41 2.38
CA MET A 148 1.73 13.21 1.64
C MET A 148 2.38 14.35 0.87
N ARG A 149 3.52 14.87 1.34
CA ARG A 149 4.28 15.94 0.67
C ARG A 149 4.78 15.51 -0.70
N TRP A 150 5.01 14.22 -0.90
CA TRP A 150 5.43 13.63 -2.17
C TRP A 150 4.27 13.18 -3.05
N TYR A 151 3.09 13.01 -2.47
CA TYR A 151 1.90 12.64 -3.22
C TYR A 151 1.46 13.81 -4.12
N SER A 152 1.15 13.51 -5.39
CA SER A 152 0.68 14.51 -6.34
C SER A 152 -0.85 14.50 -6.41
N ASP A 153 -1.50 15.56 -5.94
CA ASP A 153 -2.94 15.76 -6.07
C ASP A 153 -3.27 16.40 -7.42
N ILE A 154 -3.37 15.55 -8.44
CA ILE A 154 -3.57 15.99 -9.83
C ILE A 154 -4.91 16.71 -10.01
N ASP A 155 -5.96 16.26 -9.30
CA ASP A 155 -7.30 16.83 -9.39
C ASP A 155 -7.56 17.98 -8.40
N GLY A 156 -6.64 18.24 -7.47
CA GLY A 156 -6.73 19.28 -6.44
C GLY A 156 -7.83 19.06 -5.39
N ASN A 157 -8.37 17.84 -5.29
CA ASN A 157 -9.48 17.52 -4.39
C ASN A 157 -9.14 16.42 -3.38
N PHE A 158 -7.91 15.90 -3.39
CA PHE A 158 -7.50 14.77 -2.56
C PHE A 158 -7.67 15.10 -1.08
N VAL A 159 -7.18 16.28 -0.65
CA VAL A 159 -7.26 16.72 0.75
C VAL A 159 -8.71 16.80 1.21
N GLU A 160 -9.58 17.45 0.44
CA GLU A 160 -11.00 17.56 0.79
C GLU A 160 -11.66 16.17 0.90
N GLN A 161 -11.39 15.28 -0.04
CA GLN A 161 -11.99 13.95 -0.05
C GLN A 161 -11.46 13.07 1.08
N PHE A 162 -10.17 13.16 1.40
CA PHE A 162 -9.56 12.45 2.54
C PHE A 162 -10.23 12.86 3.86
N GLN A 163 -10.62 14.12 4.02
CA GLN A 163 -11.28 14.59 5.24
C GLN A 163 -12.78 14.31 5.30
N THR A 164 -13.43 14.02 4.17
CA THR A 164 -14.90 13.95 4.06
C THR A 164 -15.40 12.60 3.52
N THR A 165 -15.93 12.56 2.30
CA THR A 165 -16.66 11.39 1.77
C THR A 165 -15.74 10.31 1.18
N GLY A 166 -14.47 10.63 0.94
CA GLY A 166 -13.51 9.76 0.26
C GLY A 166 -12.48 9.10 1.19
N PHE A 167 -12.60 9.21 2.52
CA PHE A 167 -11.57 8.76 3.47
C PHE A 167 -11.01 7.37 3.15
N ASN A 168 -11.86 6.34 3.05
CA ASN A 168 -11.41 4.97 2.78
C ASN A 168 -10.75 4.79 1.40
N GLN A 169 -11.30 5.45 0.37
CA GLN A 169 -10.72 5.43 -0.98
C GLN A 169 -9.33 6.07 -0.97
N ARG A 170 -9.18 7.21 -0.29
CA ARG A 170 -7.91 7.93 -0.22
C ARG A 170 -6.89 7.22 0.68
N VAL A 171 -7.30 6.55 1.75
CA VAL A 171 -6.44 5.62 2.52
C VAL A 171 -5.94 4.47 1.64
N TRP A 172 -6.81 3.89 0.80
CA TRP A 172 -6.42 2.83 -0.11
C TRP A 172 -5.40 3.30 -1.15
N GLU A 173 -5.59 4.48 -1.74
CA GLU A 173 -4.64 5.09 -2.67
C GLU A 173 -3.29 5.40 -2.02
N ILE A 174 -3.27 5.94 -0.79
CA ILE A 174 -2.02 6.17 -0.06
C ILE A 174 -1.31 4.83 0.21
N LEU A 175 -2.06 3.77 0.54
CA LEU A 175 -1.46 2.45 0.77
C LEU A 175 -0.86 1.88 -0.52
N LEU A 176 -1.55 2.02 -1.66
CA LEU A 176 -1.00 1.65 -2.97
C LEU A 176 0.25 2.46 -3.31
N TYR A 177 0.25 3.77 -3.01
CA TYR A 177 1.42 4.62 -3.18
C TYR A 177 2.63 4.10 -2.37
N CYS A 178 2.41 3.74 -1.09
CA CYS A 178 3.43 3.10 -0.26
C CYS A 178 3.92 1.76 -0.86
N ILE A 179 3.00 0.89 -1.27
CA ILE A 179 3.30 -0.44 -1.81
C ILE A 179 4.16 -0.32 -3.07
N PHE A 180 3.74 0.49 -4.05
CA PHE A 180 4.48 0.63 -5.29
C PHE A 180 5.83 1.33 -5.08
N THR A 181 5.91 2.30 -4.17
CA THR A 181 7.21 2.90 -3.80
C THR A 181 8.14 1.89 -3.13
N GLU A 182 7.63 1.05 -2.24
CA GLU A 182 8.41 -0.03 -1.59
C GLU A 182 8.94 -1.05 -2.61
N ASN A 183 8.21 -1.24 -3.72
CA ASN A 183 8.53 -2.15 -4.81
C ASN A 183 9.14 -1.43 -6.03
N ASP A 184 9.90 -0.35 -5.80
CA ASP A 184 10.76 0.27 -6.83
C ASP A 184 10.01 0.79 -8.07
N CYS A 185 8.75 1.17 -7.90
CA CYS A 185 7.97 1.82 -8.94
C CYS A 185 8.11 3.34 -8.88
N LEU A 186 8.24 3.95 -10.05
CA LEU A 186 8.18 5.40 -10.24
C LEU A 186 6.79 5.79 -10.75
N PHE A 187 6.28 6.92 -10.27
CA PHE A 187 4.97 7.46 -10.64
C PHE A 187 5.11 8.48 -11.77
N ASP A 188 4.30 8.33 -12.80
CA ASP A 188 4.06 9.34 -13.83
C ASP A 188 2.77 10.08 -13.52
N THR A 189 2.92 11.33 -13.10
CA THR A 189 1.83 12.19 -12.66
C THR A 189 1.35 13.15 -13.76
N SER A 190 1.73 12.89 -15.01
CA SER A 190 1.34 13.69 -16.17
C SER A 190 -0.13 13.48 -16.58
N PHE A 191 -0.79 12.46 -16.05
CA PHE A 191 -2.14 12.04 -16.42
C PHE A 191 -3.02 11.87 -15.17
N ASN A 192 -4.28 12.28 -15.25
CA ASN A 192 -5.23 12.23 -14.14
C ASN A 192 -5.97 10.88 -13.99
N ALA A 193 -5.86 10.01 -14.98
CA ALA A 193 -6.45 8.67 -14.94
C ALA A 193 -5.63 7.70 -15.82
N PRO A 194 -5.59 6.39 -15.52
CA PRO A 194 -5.97 5.76 -14.25
C PRO A 194 -5.26 6.40 -13.04
N ASP A 195 -5.75 6.12 -11.84
CA ASP A 195 -5.24 6.73 -10.59
C ASP A 195 -3.70 6.68 -10.47
N PHE A 196 -3.06 5.62 -10.99
CA PHE A 196 -1.60 5.53 -11.07
C PHE A 196 -1.12 5.07 -12.45
N ASN A 197 -0.22 5.85 -13.05
CA ASN A 197 0.63 5.44 -14.17
C ASN A 197 2.05 5.23 -13.66
N LEU A 198 2.62 4.05 -13.89
CA LEU A 198 3.78 3.57 -13.15
C LEU A 198 4.85 2.99 -14.08
N PHE A 199 6.09 3.07 -13.62
CA PHE A 199 7.23 2.37 -14.19
C PHE A 199 7.90 1.53 -13.10
N TYR A 200 7.82 0.21 -13.21
CA TYR A 200 8.62 -0.68 -12.36
C TYR A 200 10.07 -0.65 -12.82
N VAL A 201 10.98 -0.30 -11.92
CA VAL A 201 12.42 -0.20 -12.22
C VAL A 201 13.11 -1.52 -11.87
N ASN A 202 13.76 -2.13 -12.86
CA ASN A 202 14.61 -3.30 -12.66
C ASN A 202 15.98 -3.07 -13.33
N GLY A 203 16.94 -2.62 -12.52
CA GLY A 203 18.23 -2.16 -13.03
C GLY A 203 18.07 -0.93 -13.92
N PHE A 204 18.55 -1.02 -15.15
CA PHE A 204 18.40 0.03 -16.17
C PHE A 204 17.13 -0.12 -17.01
N ASN A 205 16.40 -1.23 -16.86
CA ASN A 205 15.14 -1.46 -17.56
C ASN A 205 13.98 -0.90 -16.74
N SER A 206 12.91 -0.50 -17.44
CA SER A 206 11.65 -0.09 -16.83
C SER A 206 10.48 -0.72 -17.54
N ILE A 207 9.52 -1.25 -16.77
CA ILE A 207 8.29 -1.85 -17.30
C ILE A 207 7.12 -0.91 -16.96
N PRO A 208 6.44 -0.32 -17.96
CA PRO A 208 5.30 0.54 -17.71
C PRO A 208 4.05 -0.28 -17.41
N PHE A 209 3.20 0.21 -16.51
CA PHE A 209 1.89 -0.35 -16.20
C PHE A 209 0.98 0.71 -15.59
N ALA A 210 -0.33 0.45 -15.55
CA ALA A 210 -1.30 1.36 -14.95
C ALA A 210 -2.19 0.64 -13.93
N ILE A 211 -2.63 1.38 -12.91
CA ILE A 211 -3.49 0.89 -11.83
C ILE A 211 -4.65 1.86 -11.62
N GLU A 212 -5.86 1.33 -11.57
CA GLU A 212 -7.04 2.07 -11.12
C GLU A 212 -7.44 1.59 -9.72
N ALA A 213 -7.59 2.51 -8.76
CA ALA A 213 -8.01 2.20 -7.41
C ALA A 213 -9.53 2.33 -7.26
N THR A 214 -10.13 1.44 -6.47
CA THR A 214 -11.55 1.53 -6.14
C THR A 214 -11.89 0.86 -4.81
N THR A 215 -13.01 1.25 -4.21
CA THR A 215 -13.51 0.64 -2.97
C THR A 215 -14.92 0.09 -3.13
N VAL A 216 -15.19 -1.01 -2.41
CA VAL A 216 -16.55 -1.46 -2.14
C VAL A 216 -17.06 -0.70 -0.92
N ASN A 217 -17.86 0.34 -1.16
CA ASN A 217 -18.42 1.15 -0.08
C ASN A 217 -19.71 0.57 0.50
N LYS A 218 -20.09 1.08 1.67
CA LYS A 218 -21.39 0.83 2.31
C LYS A 218 -22.52 0.95 1.27
N PRO A 219 -23.39 -0.06 1.14
CA PRO A 219 -24.48 0.00 0.18
C PRO A 219 -25.43 1.14 0.54
N VAL A 220 -25.84 1.89 -0.47
CA VAL A 220 -26.88 2.92 -0.36
C VAL A 220 -27.97 2.68 -1.39
N ASP A 221 -29.19 3.10 -1.09
CA ASP A 221 -30.31 3.07 -2.01
C ASP A 221 -30.23 4.21 -3.05
N ARG A 222 -31.24 4.32 -3.93
CA ARG A 222 -31.30 5.37 -4.95
C ARG A 222 -31.40 6.79 -4.37
N ARG A 223 -31.75 6.94 -3.09
CA ARG A 223 -31.84 8.21 -2.37
C ARG A 223 -30.56 8.51 -1.58
N GLY A 224 -29.56 7.62 -1.62
CA GLY A 224 -28.32 7.75 -0.85
C GLY A 224 -28.45 7.29 0.60
N LEU A 225 -29.55 6.64 0.99
CA LEU A 225 -29.73 6.14 2.34
C LEU A 225 -29.04 4.78 2.52
N PRO A 226 -28.35 4.53 3.66
CA PRO A 226 -27.71 3.25 3.92
C PRO A 226 -28.67 2.07 3.82
N ILE A 227 -28.28 1.03 3.09
CA ILE A 227 -28.98 -0.26 3.05
C ILE A 227 -28.39 -1.14 4.17
N PRO A 228 -29.23 -1.87 4.94
CA PRO A 228 -28.74 -2.83 5.91
C PRO A 228 -27.79 -3.85 5.29
N ILE A 229 -26.66 -4.07 5.96
CA ILE A 229 -25.70 -5.11 5.63
C ILE A 229 -26.11 -6.37 6.41
N PRO A 230 -26.09 -7.57 5.79
CA PRO A 230 -26.36 -8.81 6.50
C PRO A 230 -25.42 -9.00 7.69
N GLU A 231 -25.91 -9.60 8.76
CA GLU A 231 -25.06 -9.97 9.89
C GLU A 231 -24.05 -11.03 9.45
N VAL A 232 -22.81 -10.90 9.93
CA VAL A 232 -21.74 -11.86 9.63
C VAL A 232 -21.56 -12.77 10.83
N ASN A 233 -22.24 -13.92 10.82
CA ASN A 233 -22.01 -14.98 11.79
C ASN A 233 -21.15 -16.10 11.17
N ARG A 234 -19.86 -16.10 11.49
CA ARG A 234 -18.91 -17.10 10.96
C ARG A 234 -19.03 -18.48 11.62
N GLU A 235 -19.70 -18.58 12.77
CA GLU A 235 -19.98 -19.87 13.41
C GLU A 235 -21.12 -20.61 12.70
N ASN A 236 -22.01 -19.86 12.05
CA ASN A 236 -23.02 -20.40 11.15
C ASN A 236 -22.45 -20.58 9.73
N ILE A 237 -21.79 -21.73 9.51
CA ILE A 237 -21.08 -22.04 8.26
C ILE A 237 -21.99 -21.91 7.03
N GLU A 238 -23.25 -22.34 7.09
CA GLU A 238 -24.17 -22.28 5.96
C GLU A 238 -24.51 -20.83 5.58
N GLU A 239 -24.84 -20.00 6.58
CA GLU A 239 -25.12 -18.59 6.37
C GLU A 239 -23.90 -17.83 5.87
N TYR A 240 -22.74 -18.08 6.47
CA TYR A 240 -21.49 -17.46 6.05
C TYR A 240 -21.11 -17.85 4.61
N ASN A 241 -21.24 -19.13 4.26
CA ASN A 241 -21.04 -19.59 2.88
C ASN A 241 -22.02 -18.92 1.91
N ASN A 242 -23.28 -18.74 2.29
CA ASN A 242 -24.24 -18.00 1.48
C ASN A 242 -23.81 -16.53 1.29
N LEU A 243 -23.23 -15.89 2.29
CA LEU A 243 -22.67 -14.53 2.13
C LEU A 243 -21.49 -14.51 1.16
N LEU A 244 -20.57 -15.49 1.26
CA LEU A 244 -19.41 -15.61 0.38
C LEU A 244 -19.80 -15.91 -1.07
N VAL A 245 -20.76 -16.79 -1.28
CA VAL A 245 -21.20 -17.20 -2.62
C VAL A 245 -22.17 -16.19 -3.23
N ASN A 246 -23.01 -15.50 -2.46
CA ASN A 246 -24.08 -14.68 -3.02
C ASN A 246 -24.02 -13.21 -2.67
N TYR A 247 -23.78 -12.84 -1.39
CA TYR A 247 -23.83 -11.44 -0.99
C TYR A 247 -22.62 -10.64 -1.48
N PHE A 248 -21.41 -10.98 -1.01
CA PHE A 248 -20.19 -10.21 -1.27
C PHE A 248 -19.83 -10.10 -2.76
N PRO A 249 -19.99 -11.15 -3.60
CA PRO A 249 -19.77 -11.04 -5.05
C PRO A 249 -20.62 -9.93 -5.69
N THR A 250 -21.89 -9.80 -5.25
CA THR A 250 -22.76 -8.73 -5.76
C THR A 250 -22.27 -7.35 -5.33
N ARG A 251 -21.46 -7.23 -4.28
CA ARG A 251 -20.88 -5.97 -3.83
C ARG A 251 -19.62 -5.61 -4.62
N TYR A 252 -18.73 -6.59 -4.85
CA TYR A 252 -17.55 -6.42 -5.70
C TYR A 252 -17.88 -6.08 -7.15
N SER A 253 -18.95 -6.68 -7.69
CA SER A 253 -19.34 -6.46 -9.09
C SER A 253 -19.61 -5.00 -9.46
N GLY A 254 -20.16 -4.19 -8.55
CA GLY A 254 -20.53 -2.81 -8.85
C GLY A 254 -19.31 -1.96 -9.23
N PRO A 255 -18.33 -1.79 -8.32
CA PRO A 255 -17.09 -1.07 -8.61
C PRO A 255 -16.31 -1.66 -9.78
N LEU A 256 -16.14 -2.98 -9.84
CA LEU A 256 -15.35 -3.62 -10.91
C LEU A 256 -15.96 -3.39 -12.30
N LEU A 257 -17.28 -3.58 -12.46
CA LEU A 257 -17.97 -3.28 -13.71
C LEU A 257 -17.95 -1.79 -14.06
N ALA A 258 -18.03 -0.92 -13.05
CA ALA A 258 -17.94 0.53 -13.27
C ALA A 258 -16.57 0.92 -13.82
N LYS A 259 -15.48 0.34 -13.30
CA LYS A 259 -14.12 0.58 -13.79
C LYS A 259 -13.87 -0.09 -15.15
N LEU A 260 -14.38 -1.29 -15.40
CA LEU A 260 -14.31 -1.94 -16.71
C LEU A 260 -14.92 -1.05 -17.82
N LYS A 261 -16.08 -0.42 -17.54
CA LYS A 261 -16.76 0.49 -18.48
C LYS A 261 -15.99 1.77 -18.79
N LYS A 262 -14.99 2.14 -17.98
CA LYS A 262 -14.17 3.33 -18.24
C LYS A 262 -13.20 3.14 -19.40
N LYS A 263 -12.88 1.89 -19.74
CA LYS A 263 -12.02 1.54 -20.87
C LYS A 263 -10.70 2.30 -20.89
N TYR A 264 -10.04 2.42 -19.74
CA TYR A 264 -8.79 3.19 -19.63
C TYR A 264 -7.70 2.71 -20.58
N TRP A 265 -7.72 1.43 -21.00
CA TRP A 265 -6.81 0.88 -22.00
C TRP A 265 -6.93 1.52 -23.41
N GLU A 266 -8.02 2.24 -23.71
CA GLU A 266 -8.20 3.01 -24.94
C GLU A 266 -7.47 4.38 -24.89
N GLN A 267 -6.96 4.80 -23.73
CA GLN A 267 -6.17 6.03 -23.60
C GLN A 267 -4.75 5.83 -24.11
N GLU A 268 -4.22 6.80 -24.85
CA GLU A 268 -2.92 6.72 -25.53
C GLU A 268 -1.77 6.35 -24.57
N HIS A 269 -1.77 6.88 -23.34
CA HIS A 269 -0.74 6.59 -22.34
C HIS A 269 -0.93 5.26 -21.61
N VAL A 270 -2.01 4.52 -21.86
CA VAL A 270 -2.29 3.20 -21.23
C VAL A 270 -2.26 2.07 -22.27
N THR A 271 -2.65 2.34 -23.52
CA THR A 271 -2.73 1.34 -24.59
C THR A 271 -1.43 0.53 -24.73
N GLY A 272 -1.56 -0.79 -24.85
CA GLY A 272 -0.42 -1.69 -25.02
C GLY A 272 0.31 -2.07 -23.72
N LYS A 273 -0.16 -1.59 -22.56
CA LYS A 273 0.48 -1.81 -21.25
C LYS A 273 -0.39 -2.70 -20.35
N PRO A 274 0.21 -3.41 -19.37
CA PRO A 274 -0.56 -4.03 -18.30
C PRO A 274 -1.38 -2.98 -17.54
N PHE A 275 -2.66 -3.28 -17.33
CA PHE A 275 -3.61 -2.45 -16.59
C PHE A 275 -4.34 -3.28 -15.54
N ALA A 276 -4.19 -2.96 -14.27
CA ALA A 276 -4.86 -3.69 -13.18
C ALA A 276 -5.83 -2.79 -12.41
N ILE A 277 -6.83 -3.39 -11.77
CA ILE A 277 -7.73 -2.69 -10.86
C ILE A 277 -7.41 -3.11 -9.43
N ALA A 278 -7.12 -2.16 -8.56
CA ALA A 278 -6.87 -2.37 -7.15
C ALA A 278 -8.12 -2.08 -6.34
N ILE A 279 -8.70 -3.11 -5.71
CA ILE A 279 -9.96 -3.01 -4.98
C ILE A 279 -9.78 -3.29 -3.48
N ALA A 280 -10.40 -2.45 -2.66
CA ALA A 280 -10.50 -2.65 -1.21
C ALA A 280 -11.97 -2.77 -0.77
N ASP A 281 -12.27 -3.64 0.18
CA ASP A 281 -13.60 -3.72 0.78
C ASP A 281 -13.72 -2.81 2.01
N CYS A 282 -14.58 -1.81 1.92
CA CYS A 282 -14.78 -0.76 2.91
C CYS A 282 -16.25 -0.69 3.37
N GLN A 283 -17.01 -1.80 3.25
CA GLN A 283 -18.39 -1.86 3.70
C GLN A 283 -18.52 -1.65 5.22
N PHE A 284 -17.53 -2.09 5.99
CA PHE A 284 -17.43 -1.92 7.44
C PHE A 284 -15.98 -2.16 7.88
N LYS A 285 -15.64 -1.88 9.15
CA LYS A 285 -14.29 -2.10 9.67
C LYS A 285 -13.93 -3.58 9.56
N GLY A 286 -12.83 -3.89 8.88
CA GLY A 286 -12.38 -5.27 8.66
C GLY A 286 -13.18 -6.04 7.61
N ALA A 287 -13.94 -5.38 6.72
CA ALA A 287 -14.71 -6.06 5.68
C ALA A 287 -13.85 -6.95 4.78
N GLY A 288 -12.65 -6.49 4.39
CA GLY A 288 -11.70 -7.31 3.62
C GLY A 288 -11.32 -8.64 4.30
N ASN A 289 -11.18 -8.66 5.62
CA ASN A 289 -10.93 -9.91 6.38
C ASN A 289 -12.10 -10.89 6.30
N VAL A 290 -13.33 -10.43 6.02
CA VAL A 290 -14.54 -11.26 5.92
C VAL A 290 -14.81 -11.67 4.47
N SER A 291 -14.63 -10.76 3.52
CA SER A 291 -15.10 -10.96 2.15
C SER A 291 -14.03 -11.45 1.18
N HIS A 292 -12.77 -11.60 1.61
CA HIS A 292 -11.65 -11.97 0.73
C HIS A 292 -11.90 -13.26 -0.06
N ASP A 293 -12.49 -14.28 0.55
CA ASP A 293 -12.80 -15.56 -0.10
C ASP A 293 -13.90 -15.46 -1.17
N ALA A 294 -14.74 -14.41 -1.11
CA ALA A 294 -15.81 -14.20 -2.08
C ALA A 294 -15.32 -13.60 -3.40
N LEU A 295 -14.25 -12.79 -3.36
CA LEU A 295 -13.70 -12.14 -4.53
C LEU A 295 -13.25 -13.14 -5.62
N PRO A 296 -12.41 -14.17 -5.35
CA PRO A 296 -12.01 -15.12 -6.38
C PRO A 296 -13.19 -15.90 -6.97
N LEU A 297 -14.25 -16.17 -6.19
CA LEU A 297 -15.47 -16.81 -6.72
C LEU A 297 -16.09 -15.95 -7.83
N TYR A 298 -16.20 -14.63 -7.59
CA TYR A 298 -16.69 -13.68 -8.58
C TYR A 298 -15.76 -13.52 -9.78
N LEU A 299 -14.45 -13.43 -9.52
CA LEU A 299 -13.47 -13.15 -10.58
C LEU A 299 -13.37 -14.29 -11.59
N TYR A 300 -13.33 -15.54 -11.10
CA TYR A 300 -13.06 -16.71 -11.92
C TYR A 300 -14.29 -17.54 -12.29
N GLY A 301 -15.45 -17.32 -11.65
CA GLY A 301 -16.68 -18.01 -12.05
C GLY A 301 -16.81 -19.46 -11.56
N PHE A 302 -16.05 -19.85 -10.53
CA PHE A 302 -16.14 -21.18 -9.95
C PHE A 302 -15.72 -21.23 -8.49
N GLN A 303 -16.18 -22.27 -7.80
CA GLN A 303 -15.68 -22.69 -6.50
C GLN A 303 -14.83 -23.94 -6.65
N GLN A 304 -13.77 -24.04 -5.85
CA GLN A 304 -12.91 -25.21 -5.80
C GLN A 304 -12.92 -25.80 -4.38
N LYS A 305 -13.25 -27.08 -4.26
CA LYS A 305 -13.13 -27.83 -3.01
C LYS A 305 -11.74 -28.47 -2.94
N VAL A 306 -10.99 -28.15 -1.90
CA VAL A 306 -9.64 -28.65 -1.67
C VAL A 306 -9.67 -29.58 -0.46
N THR A 307 -9.13 -30.78 -0.61
CA THR A 307 -8.91 -31.76 0.46
C THR A 307 -7.41 -31.92 0.71
N SER A 308 -7.05 -32.70 1.73
CA SER A 308 -5.66 -33.09 2.00
C SER A 308 -5.00 -33.85 0.84
N GLU A 309 -5.78 -34.41 -0.09
CA GLU A 309 -5.30 -35.13 -1.28
C GLU A 309 -5.19 -34.22 -2.52
N GLY A 310 -5.57 -32.95 -2.41
CA GLY A 310 -5.54 -31.95 -3.48
C GLY A 310 -6.92 -31.43 -3.84
N VAL A 311 -7.08 -30.96 -5.08
CA VAL A 311 -8.37 -30.46 -5.58
C VAL A 311 -9.34 -31.62 -5.80
N GLU A 312 -10.46 -31.63 -5.07
CA GLU A 312 -11.48 -32.67 -5.12
C GLU A 312 -12.54 -32.37 -6.19
N THR A 313 -13.11 -31.17 -6.16
CA THR A 313 -14.15 -30.74 -7.11
C THR A 313 -13.97 -29.29 -7.55
N ARG A 314 -14.41 -29.00 -8.78
CA ARG A 314 -14.60 -27.66 -9.31
C ARG A 314 -16.04 -27.50 -9.74
N GLU A 315 -16.73 -26.51 -9.18
CA GLU A 315 -18.13 -26.23 -9.45
C GLU A 315 -18.26 -24.85 -10.10
N LYS A 316 -18.84 -24.79 -11.30
CA LYS A 316 -19.09 -23.51 -11.97
C LYS A 316 -20.16 -22.73 -11.23
N ILE A 317 -19.93 -21.44 -11.07
CA ILE A 317 -20.92 -20.49 -10.57
C ILE A 317 -21.40 -19.68 -11.77
N GLY A 318 -22.67 -19.80 -12.13
CA GLY A 318 -23.23 -19.03 -13.25
C GLY A 318 -23.53 -17.59 -12.86
N CYS A 319 -24.16 -17.42 -11.70
CA CYS A 319 -24.54 -16.12 -11.17
C CYS A 319 -24.52 -16.10 -9.64
N HIS A 320 -24.48 -14.89 -9.08
CA HIS A 320 -24.59 -14.60 -7.66
C HIS A 320 -25.90 -13.86 -7.42
N ILE A 321 -26.75 -14.37 -6.53
CA ILE A 321 -28.11 -13.85 -6.34
C ILE A 321 -28.28 -13.40 -4.90
N TRP A 322 -28.53 -12.10 -4.69
CA TRP A 322 -28.87 -11.56 -3.38
C TRP A 322 -30.11 -10.67 -3.45
N GLY A 323 -31.20 -11.13 -2.82
CA GLY A 323 -32.50 -10.46 -2.92
C GLY A 323 -32.97 -10.43 -4.38
N THR A 324 -33.16 -9.23 -4.93
CA THR A 324 -33.54 -9.03 -6.35
C THR A 324 -32.35 -8.78 -7.27
N LYS A 325 -31.13 -8.72 -6.73
CA LYS A 325 -29.92 -8.48 -7.51
C LYS A 325 -29.34 -9.80 -7.99
N GLU A 326 -29.21 -9.94 -9.30
CA GLU A 326 -28.54 -11.05 -9.96
C GLU A 326 -27.31 -10.51 -10.71
N VAL A 327 -26.17 -11.17 -10.53
CA VAL A 327 -24.89 -10.76 -11.13
C VAL A 327 -24.25 -11.99 -11.78
N PRO A 328 -23.92 -11.95 -13.09
CA PRO A 328 -23.12 -13.00 -13.72
C PRO A 328 -21.77 -13.16 -13.03
N SER A 329 -21.35 -14.39 -12.79
CA SER A 329 -20.01 -14.68 -12.29
C SER A 329 -18.97 -14.66 -13.42
N GLY A 330 -17.68 -14.78 -13.07
CA GLY A 330 -16.59 -14.81 -14.05
C GLY A 330 -16.29 -13.43 -14.61
N PHE A 331 -15.91 -12.47 -13.75
CA PHE A 331 -15.52 -11.12 -14.18
C PHE A 331 -14.46 -11.14 -15.31
N PHE A 332 -13.48 -12.05 -15.24
CA PHE A 332 -12.44 -12.19 -16.26
C PHE A 332 -12.90 -12.81 -17.59
N GLU A 333 -14.15 -13.29 -17.67
CA GLU A 333 -14.78 -13.80 -18.89
C GLU A 333 -15.72 -12.77 -19.53
N LEU A 334 -15.90 -11.59 -18.92
CA LEU A 334 -16.74 -10.53 -19.47
C LEU A 334 -16.06 -9.85 -20.67
N GLU A 335 -16.87 -9.33 -21.58
CA GLU A 335 -16.39 -8.55 -22.72
C GLU A 335 -15.55 -7.34 -22.26
N GLY A 336 -14.36 -7.20 -22.85
CA GLY A 336 -13.41 -6.15 -22.52
C GLY A 336 -12.51 -6.48 -21.33
N ALA A 337 -12.83 -7.52 -20.54
CA ALA A 337 -12.03 -7.92 -19.38
C ALA A 337 -10.64 -8.42 -19.78
N GLU A 338 -10.43 -8.88 -21.02
CA GLU A 338 -9.12 -9.20 -21.57
C GLU A 338 -8.12 -8.01 -21.53
N ASN A 339 -8.61 -6.78 -21.37
CA ASN A 339 -7.78 -5.59 -21.18
C ASN A 339 -7.41 -5.32 -19.71
N ILE A 340 -7.96 -6.09 -18.77
CA ILE A 340 -7.61 -6.05 -17.35
C ILE A 340 -6.61 -7.17 -17.08
N SER A 341 -5.38 -6.80 -16.73
CA SER A 341 -4.29 -7.73 -16.45
C SER A 341 -4.48 -8.52 -15.17
N ALA A 342 -4.96 -7.86 -14.12
CA ALA A 342 -5.15 -8.46 -12.80
C ALA A 342 -6.09 -7.62 -11.93
N ILE A 343 -6.53 -8.21 -10.81
CA ILE A 343 -7.19 -7.52 -9.70
C ILE A 343 -6.29 -7.60 -8.47
N LEU A 344 -5.96 -6.45 -7.88
CA LEU A 344 -5.19 -6.34 -6.64
C LEU A 344 -6.15 -6.17 -5.46
N PHE A 345 -5.86 -6.82 -4.35
CA PHE A 345 -6.69 -6.78 -3.14
C PHE A 345 -5.83 -6.91 -1.88
N SER A 346 -6.26 -6.33 -0.77
CA SER A 346 -5.65 -6.57 0.54
C SER A 346 -6.74 -6.74 1.61
N PRO A 347 -6.63 -7.73 2.51
CA PRO A 347 -7.52 -7.84 3.67
C PRO A 347 -7.24 -6.75 4.72
N SER A 348 -6.08 -6.08 4.65
CA SER A 348 -5.64 -5.00 5.54
C SER A 348 -5.38 -3.70 4.77
N SER A 349 -6.44 -3.09 4.24
CA SER A 349 -6.38 -1.86 3.45
C SER A 349 -6.82 -0.60 4.21
N ASP A 350 -6.75 -0.63 5.54
CA ASP A 350 -7.26 0.44 6.42
C ASP A 350 -6.15 1.20 7.14
N ILE A 351 -6.56 2.21 7.91
CA ILE A 351 -5.64 3.08 8.63
C ILE A 351 -4.84 2.37 9.74
N ASP A 352 -5.29 1.20 10.20
CA ASP A 352 -4.58 0.45 11.23
C ASP A 352 -3.21 -0.02 10.70
N LYS A 353 -3.08 -0.28 9.39
CA LYS A 353 -1.78 -0.53 8.73
C LYS A 353 -0.80 0.62 8.95
N PHE A 354 -1.23 1.85 8.72
CA PHE A 354 -0.40 3.05 8.94
C PHE A 354 -0.07 3.22 10.42
N ASN A 355 -1.01 2.93 11.31
CA ASN A 355 -0.77 3.01 12.76
C ASN A 355 0.32 2.02 13.21
N ARG A 356 0.26 0.79 12.72
CA ARG A 356 1.29 -0.23 12.98
C ARG A 356 2.65 0.15 12.42
N MET A 357 2.69 0.60 11.15
CA MET A 357 3.93 0.99 10.48
C MET A 357 4.58 2.20 11.15
N GLY A 358 3.80 3.22 11.50
CA GLY A 358 4.26 4.36 12.28
C GLY A 358 4.78 3.97 13.66
N LEU A 359 4.04 3.12 14.38
CA LEU A 359 4.39 2.72 15.75
C LEU A 359 5.68 1.88 15.78
N LYS A 360 5.87 1.00 14.78
CA LYS A 360 7.12 0.23 14.59
C LYS A 360 8.34 1.15 14.46
N ASP A 361 8.19 2.25 13.74
CA ASP A 361 9.29 3.17 13.41
C ASP A 361 9.34 4.43 14.29
N GLY A 362 8.62 4.43 15.42
CA GLY A 362 8.70 5.48 16.44
C GLY A 362 8.09 6.82 16.01
N PHE A 363 7.05 6.78 15.18
CA PHE A 363 6.28 7.97 14.80
C PHE A 363 5.20 8.34 15.84
N ASN A 364 5.14 7.70 17.01
CA ASN A 364 4.18 8.01 18.05
C ASN A 364 4.73 9.02 19.07
N ASN A 365 3.87 9.95 19.50
CA ASN A 365 4.16 10.85 20.63
C ASN A 365 3.63 10.29 21.96
N ASN A 366 2.70 9.35 21.90
CA ASN A 366 2.01 8.78 23.06
C ASN A 366 2.41 7.32 23.28
N LYS A 367 2.30 6.86 24.53
CA LYS A 367 2.57 5.46 24.87
C LYS A 367 1.29 4.64 24.77
N TYR A 368 1.18 3.86 23.71
CA TYR A 368 0.18 2.81 23.53
C TYR A 368 0.82 1.64 22.79
N LYS A 369 0.13 0.51 22.74
CA LYS A 369 0.56 -0.68 22.00
C LYS A 369 -0.51 -1.09 21.00
N ILE A 370 -0.11 -1.86 20.00
CA ILE A 370 -1.04 -2.53 19.10
C ILE A 370 -0.78 -4.04 19.20
N ARG A 371 -1.84 -4.82 19.44
CA ARG A 371 -1.86 -6.25 19.19
C ARG A 371 -2.30 -6.48 17.77
N ARG A 372 -1.39 -6.97 16.94
CA ARG A 372 -1.69 -7.45 15.60
C ARG A 372 -1.87 -8.96 15.66
N THR A 373 -2.98 -9.45 15.14
CA THR A 373 -3.26 -10.88 14.98
C THR A 373 -3.49 -11.16 13.51
N VAL A 374 -2.68 -12.02 12.91
CA VAL A 374 -2.81 -12.44 11.52
C VAL A 374 -3.22 -13.90 11.42
N LYS A 375 -4.05 -14.24 10.43
CA LYS A 375 -4.29 -15.63 10.02
C LYS A 375 -3.44 -15.95 8.80
N SER A 376 -2.62 -16.99 8.90
CA SER A 376 -1.68 -17.39 7.85
C SER A 376 -1.50 -18.91 7.86
N PRO A 377 -1.27 -19.57 6.70
CA PRO A 377 -1.00 -21.01 6.68
C PRO A 377 0.37 -21.32 7.31
N ASN A 378 0.43 -22.40 8.09
CA ASN A 378 1.69 -22.97 8.55
C ASN A 378 2.39 -23.69 7.39
N ILE A 379 3.67 -23.40 7.14
CA ILE A 379 4.39 -23.97 5.99
C ILE A 379 4.58 -25.50 6.06
N ASN A 380 4.55 -26.10 7.26
CA ASN A 380 4.77 -27.53 7.44
C ASN A 380 3.46 -28.32 7.43
N THR A 381 2.39 -27.76 7.99
CA THR A 381 1.10 -28.47 8.17
C THR A 381 0.00 -27.98 7.24
N TRP A 382 0.17 -26.80 6.64
CA TRP A 382 -0.86 -26.06 5.89
C TRP A 382 -2.13 -25.72 6.69
N ALA A 383 -2.13 -25.98 8.00
CA ALA A 383 -3.18 -25.53 8.88
C ALA A 383 -3.12 -24.01 9.02
N ILE A 384 -4.29 -23.37 9.12
CA ILE A 384 -4.36 -21.93 9.37
C ILE A 384 -4.01 -21.67 10.84
N GLU A 385 -3.02 -20.82 11.06
CA GLU A 385 -2.55 -20.42 12.38
C GLU A 385 -2.87 -18.95 12.66
N HIS A 386 -3.02 -18.65 13.95
CA HIS A 386 -3.14 -17.30 14.46
C HIS A 386 -1.78 -16.85 14.99
N ILE A 387 -1.18 -15.85 14.34
CA ILE A 387 0.11 -15.30 14.75
C ILE A 387 -0.13 -13.92 15.37
N THR A 388 0.18 -13.80 16.66
CA THR A 388 -0.02 -12.56 17.42
C THR A 388 1.31 -11.88 17.74
N LYS A 389 1.41 -10.58 17.47
CA LYS A 389 2.55 -9.72 17.82
C LYS A 389 2.08 -8.46 18.54
N ILE A 390 2.89 -7.96 19.47
CA ILE A 390 2.65 -6.71 20.19
C ILE A 390 3.66 -5.65 19.73
N ILE A 391 3.17 -4.49 19.29
CA ILE A 391 3.93 -3.37 18.73
C ILE A 391 3.87 -2.20 19.74
N PRO A 392 4.95 -1.42 19.95
CA PRO A 392 6.25 -1.52 19.29
C PRO A 392 7.15 -2.59 19.90
N THR A 393 7.93 -3.25 19.04
CA THR A 393 9.05 -4.12 19.45
C THR A 393 10.09 -4.18 18.35
N LYS A 394 11.37 -4.24 18.70
CA LYS A 394 12.47 -4.35 17.72
C LYS A 394 12.42 -5.63 16.88
N LYS A 395 11.66 -6.63 17.32
CA LYS A 395 11.46 -7.90 16.61
C LYS A 395 10.33 -7.84 15.57
N TYR A 396 9.54 -6.76 15.57
CA TYR A 396 8.42 -6.61 14.66
C TYR A 396 8.93 -6.11 13.31
N THR A 397 8.61 -6.87 12.28
CA THR A 397 8.80 -6.49 10.87
C THR A 397 7.44 -6.61 10.19
N GLU A 398 7.21 -5.70 9.27
CA GLU A 398 6.05 -5.63 8.39
C GLU A 398 6.46 -4.76 7.21
N THR A 399 6.06 -5.18 6.00
CA THR A 399 6.20 -4.40 4.77
C THR A 399 4.86 -3.78 4.39
N TRP A 400 4.85 -2.75 3.56
CA TRP A 400 3.61 -2.15 3.07
C TRP A 400 2.79 -3.15 2.26
N GLY A 401 3.45 -3.95 1.42
CA GLY A 401 2.82 -5.00 0.60
C GLY A 401 2.41 -6.28 1.35
N GLU A 402 2.71 -6.39 2.65
CA GLU A 402 2.38 -7.58 3.42
C GLU A 402 0.85 -7.79 3.49
N GLY A 403 0.39 -8.96 3.00
CA GLY A 403 -1.02 -9.32 2.86
C GLY A 403 -1.65 -8.95 1.52
N LEU A 404 -0.90 -8.33 0.60
CA LEU A 404 -1.39 -8.04 -0.75
C LEU A 404 -1.62 -9.34 -1.53
N VAL A 405 -2.73 -9.37 -2.27
CA VAL A 405 -3.15 -10.46 -3.14
C VAL A 405 -3.31 -9.92 -4.56
N VAL A 406 -2.85 -10.69 -5.54
CA VAL A 406 -2.98 -10.39 -6.98
C VAL A 406 -3.69 -11.56 -7.65
N TYR A 407 -4.91 -11.32 -8.11
CA TYR A 407 -5.67 -12.28 -8.91
C TYR A 407 -5.42 -12.01 -10.39
N HIS A 408 -4.66 -12.88 -11.04
CA HIS A 408 -4.28 -12.71 -12.45
C HIS A 408 -5.42 -13.09 -13.39
N ASN A 409 -5.66 -12.25 -14.39
CA ASN A 409 -6.63 -12.59 -15.43
C ASN A 409 -6.01 -13.60 -16.41
N PRO A 410 -6.58 -14.82 -16.56
CA PRO A 410 -6.06 -15.82 -17.50
C PRO A 410 -6.20 -15.40 -18.98
N ASN A 411 -7.08 -14.44 -19.27
CA ASN A 411 -7.39 -13.97 -20.63
C ASN A 411 -6.73 -12.61 -20.94
N ALA A 412 -5.80 -12.12 -20.11
CA ALA A 412 -5.20 -10.80 -20.31
C ALA A 412 -4.39 -10.70 -21.61
N LEU A 413 -4.66 -9.67 -22.42
CA LEU A 413 -3.85 -9.29 -23.59
C LEU A 413 -2.44 -8.86 -23.17
N HIS A 414 -2.34 -8.18 -22.03
CA HIS A 414 -1.08 -7.74 -21.42
C HIS A 414 -1.02 -8.24 -19.98
N PRO A 415 -0.47 -9.43 -19.70
CA PRO A 415 -0.44 -10.00 -18.35
C PRO A 415 0.29 -9.11 -17.33
N PHE A 416 -0.17 -9.12 -16.07
CA PHE A 416 0.47 -8.34 -15.00
C PHE A 416 1.80 -9.00 -14.60
N PRO A 417 2.94 -8.28 -14.64
CA PRO A 417 4.23 -8.88 -14.31
C PRO A 417 4.35 -9.19 -12.81
N ILE A 418 4.54 -10.48 -12.48
CA ILE A 418 4.61 -10.99 -11.10
C ILE A 418 5.73 -10.34 -10.27
N ASN A 419 6.84 -10.00 -10.92
CA ASN A 419 8.03 -9.44 -10.28
C ASN A 419 7.87 -7.98 -9.81
N ILE A 420 6.78 -7.30 -10.20
CA ILE A 420 6.46 -5.96 -9.68
C ILE A 420 6.05 -6.04 -8.21
N LEU A 421 5.40 -7.13 -7.80
CA LEU A 421 4.86 -7.30 -6.43
C LEU A 421 5.32 -8.63 -5.82
N PRO A 422 6.63 -8.88 -5.68
CA PRO A 422 7.17 -10.20 -5.34
C PRO A 422 6.72 -10.72 -3.95
N ASN A 423 6.28 -9.85 -3.05
CA ASN A 423 5.81 -10.21 -1.71
C ASN A 423 4.28 -10.44 -1.64
N ALA A 424 3.56 -10.25 -2.75
CA ALA A 424 2.14 -10.55 -2.81
C ALA A 424 1.88 -12.06 -2.98
N SER A 425 0.67 -12.49 -2.64
CA SER A 425 0.15 -13.80 -3.03
C SER A 425 -0.47 -13.70 -4.42
N HIS A 426 0.08 -14.41 -5.39
CA HIS A 426 -0.35 -14.38 -6.79
C HIS A 426 -1.24 -15.59 -7.10
N TYR A 427 -2.50 -15.34 -7.40
CA TYR A 427 -3.47 -16.36 -7.77
C TYR A 427 -3.57 -16.49 -9.29
N HIS A 428 -3.48 -17.73 -9.77
CA HIS A 428 -3.54 -18.10 -11.18
C HIS A 428 -4.54 -19.23 -11.40
N VAL A 429 -5.13 -19.30 -12.60
CA VAL A 429 -5.85 -20.49 -13.05
C VAL A 429 -4.93 -21.30 -13.97
N ILE A 430 -4.49 -22.46 -13.50
CA ILE A 430 -3.61 -23.40 -14.23
C ILE A 430 -4.33 -24.73 -14.35
N ASP A 431 -4.49 -25.24 -15.57
CA ASP A 431 -5.24 -26.48 -15.86
C ASP A 431 -6.64 -26.52 -15.21
N GLY A 432 -7.30 -25.35 -15.21
CA GLY A 432 -8.63 -25.16 -14.62
C GLY A 432 -8.66 -25.14 -13.09
N LYS A 433 -7.51 -25.15 -12.41
CA LYS A 433 -7.39 -25.07 -10.94
C LYS A 433 -6.90 -23.70 -10.50
N LEU A 434 -7.47 -23.20 -9.41
CA LEU A 434 -6.94 -22.01 -8.77
C LEU A 434 -5.71 -22.39 -7.93
N VAL A 435 -4.56 -21.80 -8.28
CA VAL A 435 -3.25 -22.01 -7.64
C VAL A 435 -2.75 -20.68 -7.11
N VAL A 436 -2.02 -20.70 -5.99
CA VAL A 436 -1.42 -19.51 -5.39
C VAL A 436 0.11 -19.68 -5.33
N ASP A 437 0.82 -18.71 -5.88
CA ASP A 437 2.28 -18.58 -5.80
C ASP A 437 2.63 -17.44 -4.84
N PHE A 438 3.61 -17.66 -3.97
CA PHE A 438 4.02 -16.66 -2.99
C PHE A 438 5.47 -16.85 -2.56
N ASN A 439 6.20 -15.74 -2.36
CA ASN A 439 7.53 -15.74 -1.73
C ASN A 439 7.47 -15.58 -0.20
N SER A 440 6.37 -15.01 0.29
CA SER A 440 6.07 -14.84 1.72
C SER A 440 4.72 -15.50 2.02
N LEU A 441 4.56 -16.12 3.18
CA LEU A 441 3.32 -16.81 3.51
C LEU A 441 2.11 -15.85 3.39
N PRO A 442 1.01 -16.28 2.74
CA PRO A 442 -0.19 -15.46 2.60
C PRO A 442 -0.75 -15.01 3.95
N ILE A 443 -1.26 -13.79 4.01
CA ILE A 443 -2.06 -13.32 5.14
C ILE A 443 -3.51 -13.29 4.66
N LEU A 444 -4.33 -14.13 5.27
CA LEU A 444 -5.75 -14.26 4.95
C LEU A 444 -6.57 -13.20 5.70
N GLU A 445 -6.20 -12.97 6.96
CA GLU A 445 -6.82 -11.96 7.82
C GLU A 445 -5.75 -11.21 8.61
N ASP A 446 -5.95 -9.92 8.83
CA ASP A 446 -5.07 -9.05 9.60
C ASP A 446 -5.90 -8.09 10.45
N VAL A 447 -5.82 -8.26 11.76
CA VAL A 447 -6.62 -7.49 12.72
C VAL A 447 -5.68 -6.76 13.68
N SER A 448 -6.01 -5.50 13.95
CA SER A 448 -5.33 -4.68 14.94
C SER A 448 -6.25 -4.29 16.08
N GLU A 449 -5.73 -4.42 17.29
CA GLU A 449 -6.37 -3.98 18.52
C GLU A 449 -5.40 -3.05 19.26
N ILE A 450 -5.85 -1.83 19.54
CA ILE A 450 -5.10 -0.90 20.39
C ILE A 450 -5.19 -1.41 21.84
N ILE A 451 -4.03 -1.51 22.49
CA ILE A 451 -3.91 -1.85 23.92
C ILE A 451 -3.34 -0.63 24.63
N ILE A 452 -4.03 -0.19 25.68
CA ILE A 452 -3.64 0.91 26.56
C ILE A 452 -2.79 0.38 27.72
#